data_AF-A0A091KAT1-F1
#
_entry.id   AF-A0A091KAT1-F1
#
_cell.length_a   1.000
_cell.length_b   1.000
_cell.length_c   1.000
_cell.angle_alpha   90.00
_cell.angle_beta   90.00
_cell.angle_gamma   90.00
#
_symmetry.space_group_name_H-M   'P 1'
#
loop_
_entity.id
_entity.type
_entity.pdbx_description
1 polymer ?
#
loop_
_entity_poly.entity_id
_entity_poly.type
_entity_poly.pdbx_seq_one_letter_code
_entity_poly.pdbx_strand_id
1 'polypeptide(L)'
;AVIGPPDVKAKSESGSLHVDFIGPFAEHDQEKWPLKQHYGSWNYRILYWKKGSNAEVKHIDTKHNSEILSQLEPWTKYCLQVQAVIPEWNKTGQLSEELCEQTTHNGVTPVWIVVSVLIGSMLVVVIAVPVCFFSFLYLYRLTKHVFCPSYIFPQHLKEFLTKPPSGVQLFSPCPQEENLFYDKLTVISEESKNQGEETRDEASKMTEHLQDSEKEDSIS
;
A
#
# COMPACT_ATOMS: atom_id res chain seq x y z
N ALA A 1 -49.91 -31.43 8.52
CA ALA A 1 -49.27 -30.17 8.10
C ALA A 1 -47.79 -30.20 8.47
N VAL A 2 -46.93 -29.97 7.48
CA VAL A 2 -45.49 -29.78 7.64
C VAL A 2 -45.23 -28.29 7.88
N ILE A 3 -44.33 -27.97 8.79
CA ILE A 3 -43.95 -26.58 9.06
C ILE A 3 -42.76 -26.27 8.16
N GLY A 4 -42.96 -25.33 7.24
CA GLY A 4 -41.92 -24.90 6.32
C GLY A 4 -40.77 -24.18 7.04
N PRO A 5 -39.65 -23.97 6.33
CA PRO A 5 -38.53 -23.22 6.87
C PRO A 5 -38.91 -21.75 7.13
N PRO A 6 -38.27 -21.10 8.12
CA PRO A 6 -38.32 -19.66 8.26
C PRO A 6 -37.41 -18.99 7.21
N ASP A 7 -37.80 -17.80 6.77
CA ASP A 7 -36.93 -16.91 6.01
C ASP A 7 -35.93 -16.24 6.97
N VAL A 8 -34.64 -16.29 6.62
CA VAL A 8 -33.56 -15.82 7.50
C VAL A 8 -32.76 -14.72 6.81
N LYS A 9 -32.47 -13.66 7.55
CA LYS A 9 -31.54 -12.60 7.13
C LYS A 9 -30.49 -12.43 8.20
N ALA A 10 -29.22 -12.40 7.80
CA ALA A 10 -28.12 -12.17 8.72
C ALA A 10 -27.30 -10.97 8.26
N LYS A 11 -26.84 -10.15 9.19
CA LYS A 11 -25.93 -9.04 8.94
C LYS A 11 -24.88 -9.00 10.03
N SER A 12 -23.63 -8.78 9.65
CA SER A 12 -22.59 -8.58 10.63
C SER A 12 -22.49 -7.11 11.04
N GLU A 13 -22.45 -6.88 12.35
CA GLU A 13 -22.29 -5.57 12.95
C GLU A 13 -21.37 -5.69 14.17
N SER A 14 -20.31 -4.88 14.21
CA SER A 14 -19.35 -4.83 15.33
C SER A 14 -18.83 -6.19 15.80
N GLY A 15 -18.51 -7.09 14.86
CA GLY A 15 -18.02 -8.44 15.16
C GLY A 15 -19.06 -9.41 15.73
N SER A 16 -20.33 -9.01 15.79
CA SER A 16 -21.47 -9.87 16.06
C SER A 16 -22.25 -10.14 14.76
N LEU A 17 -23.13 -11.14 14.80
CA LEU A 17 -24.05 -11.43 13.70
C LEU A 17 -25.48 -11.24 14.18
N HIS A 18 -26.16 -10.25 13.61
CA HIS A 18 -27.58 -9.97 13.83
C HIS A 18 -28.38 -10.83 12.87
N VAL A 19 -29.22 -11.70 13.41
CA VAL A 19 -30.01 -12.64 12.62
C VAL A 19 -31.48 -12.36 12.85
N ASP A 20 -32.19 -12.03 11.78
CA ASP A 20 -33.62 -11.78 11.76
C ASP A 20 -34.35 -12.94 11.08
N PHE A 21 -35.51 -13.30 11.62
CA PHE A 21 -36.33 -14.44 11.19
C PHE A 21 -37.74 -13.99 10.82
N ILE A 22 -38.28 -14.53 9.73
CA ILE A 22 -39.66 -14.31 9.27
C ILE A 22 -40.31 -15.66 8.99
N GLY A 23 -41.59 -15.82 9.36
CA GLY A 23 -42.30 -17.11 9.26
C GLY A 23 -42.29 -17.84 10.60
N PRO A 24 -42.18 -19.18 10.65
CA PRO A 24 -42.37 -20.11 9.54
C PRO A 24 -43.82 -20.09 9.02
N PHE A 25 -44.04 -20.62 7.81
CA PHE A 25 -45.37 -20.79 7.24
C PHE A 25 -45.73 -22.29 7.18
N ALA A 26 -46.99 -22.62 7.47
CA ALA A 26 -47.48 -23.98 7.20
C ALA A 26 -47.90 -24.05 5.74
N GLU A 27 -47.34 -25.01 5.02
CA GLU A 27 -47.85 -25.37 3.70
C GLU A 27 -48.96 -26.41 3.89
N HIS A 28 -50.16 -26.05 3.46
CA HIS A 28 -51.25 -26.99 3.25
C HIS A 28 -51.98 -26.59 1.97
N ASP A 29 -51.92 -27.48 0.98
CA ASP A 29 -52.77 -27.49 -0.21
C ASP A 29 -52.89 -26.12 -0.91
N GLN A 30 -51.74 -25.47 -1.12
CA GLN A 30 -51.53 -24.19 -1.83
C GLN A 30 -51.83 -22.89 -1.07
N GLU A 31 -52.25 -22.95 0.19
CA GLU A 31 -52.46 -21.76 1.02
C GLU A 31 -51.39 -21.66 2.12
N LYS A 32 -50.81 -20.46 2.28
CA LYS A 32 -49.88 -20.15 3.38
C LYS A 32 -50.69 -19.74 4.61
N TRP A 33 -50.75 -20.61 5.61
CA TRP A 33 -51.51 -20.33 6.83
C TRP A 33 -50.61 -19.71 7.93
N PRO A 34 -51.08 -18.68 8.66
CA PRO A 34 -50.32 -18.11 9.77
C PRO A 34 -50.22 -19.12 10.92
N LEU A 35 -49.00 -19.61 11.18
CA LEU A 35 -48.73 -20.68 12.14
C LEU A 35 -49.24 -20.37 13.56
N LYS A 36 -49.22 -19.07 13.92
CA LYS A 36 -49.60 -18.54 15.24
C LYS A 36 -51.03 -18.86 15.66
N GLN A 37 -51.94 -18.98 14.70
CA GLN A 37 -53.35 -19.22 15.00
C GLN A 37 -53.65 -20.68 15.33
N HIS A 38 -52.82 -21.62 14.87
CA HIS A 38 -53.05 -23.07 15.05
C HIS A 38 -52.10 -23.72 16.06
N TYR A 39 -50.85 -23.25 16.14
CA TYR A 39 -49.82 -23.85 16.98
C TYR A 39 -49.45 -22.99 18.19
N GLY A 40 -50.07 -21.83 18.37
CA GLY A 40 -49.79 -20.94 19.47
C GLY A 40 -48.41 -20.30 19.36
N SER A 41 -47.56 -20.52 20.37
CA SER A 41 -46.20 -19.97 20.42
C SER A 41 -45.16 -20.99 19.96
N TRP A 42 -44.12 -20.51 19.28
CA TRP A 42 -42.97 -21.33 18.87
C TRP A 42 -41.67 -20.63 19.25
N ASN A 43 -40.60 -21.41 19.29
CA ASN A 43 -39.24 -20.93 19.42
C ASN A 43 -38.53 -21.10 18.07
N TYR A 44 -37.51 -20.29 17.81
CA TYR A 44 -36.53 -20.54 16.76
C TYR A 44 -35.31 -21.17 17.38
N ARG A 45 -34.83 -22.24 16.75
CA ARG A 45 -33.52 -22.82 17.01
C ARG A 45 -32.57 -22.38 15.91
N ILE A 46 -31.57 -21.59 16.28
CA ILE A 46 -30.47 -21.22 15.40
C ILE A 46 -29.36 -22.24 15.59
N LEU A 47 -28.91 -22.85 14.49
CA LEU A 47 -27.74 -23.71 14.40
C LEU A 47 -26.64 -22.92 13.69
N TYR A 48 -25.44 -22.85 14.24
CA TYR A 48 -24.35 -22.09 13.63
C TYR A 48 -22.98 -22.72 13.85
N TRP A 49 -22.10 -22.56 12.87
CA TRP A 49 -20.75 -23.11 12.87
C TRP A 49 -19.78 -22.26 12.05
N LYS A 50 -18.49 -22.40 12.34
CA LYS A 50 -17.42 -21.76 11.56
C LYS A 50 -17.21 -22.52 10.27
N LYS A 51 -17.23 -21.83 9.12
CA LYS A 51 -17.03 -22.46 7.81
C LYS A 51 -15.65 -23.11 7.73
N GLY A 52 -15.61 -24.39 7.35
CA GLY A 52 -14.37 -25.17 7.24
C GLY A 52 -13.81 -25.68 8.58
N SER A 53 -14.53 -25.48 9.69
CA SER A 53 -14.19 -26.09 10.97
C SER A 53 -14.93 -27.42 11.15
N ASN A 54 -14.25 -28.42 11.70
CA ASN A 54 -14.88 -29.65 12.21
C ASN A 54 -15.44 -29.48 13.62
N ALA A 55 -15.55 -28.25 14.11
CA ALA A 55 -16.11 -27.96 15.43
C ALA A 55 -17.59 -28.35 15.50
N GLU A 56 -18.04 -28.68 16.70
CA GLU A 56 -19.45 -28.98 16.96
C GLU A 56 -20.35 -27.79 16.60
N VAL A 57 -21.51 -28.11 16.01
CA VAL A 57 -22.54 -27.13 15.69
C VAL A 57 -23.11 -26.56 16.99
N LYS A 58 -22.99 -25.25 17.16
CA LYS A 58 -23.57 -24.54 18.30
C LYS A 58 -25.04 -24.26 18.02
N HIS A 59 -25.84 -24.23 19.08
CA HIS A 59 -27.26 -23.89 18.95
C HIS A 59 -27.74 -22.92 20.03
N ILE A 60 -28.70 -22.07 19.66
CA ILE A 60 -29.38 -21.12 20.55
C ILE A 60 -30.87 -21.20 20.23
N ASP A 61 -31.69 -21.25 21.28
CA ASP A 61 -33.15 -21.20 21.15
C ASP A 61 -33.66 -19.81 21.61
N THR A 62 -34.47 -19.16 20.78
CA THR A 62 -35.04 -17.83 21.07
C THR A 62 -36.53 -17.80 20.75
N LYS A 63 -37.29 -17.01 21.50
CA LYS A 63 -38.72 -16.74 21.24
C LYS A 63 -38.93 -15.52 20.36
N HIS A 64 -37.87 -14.77 20.11
CA HIS A 64 -37.91 -13.52 19.38
C HIS A 64 -37.70 -13.75 17.89
N ASN A 65 -38.16 -12.81 17.07
CA ASN A 65 -37.94 -12.83 15.62
C ASN A 65 -36.53 -12.35 15.25
N SER A 66 -35.65 -12.13 16.22
CA SER A 66 -34.27 -11.69 16.01
C SER A 66 -33.37 -12.19 17.15
N GLU A 67 -32.12 -12.50 16.85
CA GLU A 67 -31.10 -12.90 17.82
C GLU A 67 -29.73 -12.30 17.43
N ILE A 68 -28.90 -12.01 18.43
CA ILE A 68 -27.54 -11.51 18.21
C ILE A 68 -26.55 -12.60 18.61
N LEU A 69 -25.87 -13.17 17.61
CA LEU A 69 -24.77 -14.10 17.82
C LEU A 69 -23.51 -13.29 18.17
N SER A 70 -23.23 -13.20 19.47
CA SER A 70 -22.05 -12.54 20.01
C SER A 70 -20.88 -13.53 20.17
N GLN A 71 -19.69 -13.00 20.48
CA GLN A 71 -18.47 -13.78 20.74
C GLN A 71 -18.03 -14.64 19.54
N LEU A 72 -18.27 -14.15 18.32
CA LEU A 72 -17.74 -14.73 17.11
C LEU A 72 -16.32 -14.21 16.86
N GLU A 73 -15.50 -15.01 16.19
CA GLU A 73 -14.18 -14.54 15.75
C GLU A 73 -14.36 -13.47 14.67
N PRO A 74 -13.62 -12.34 14.73
CA PRO A 74 -13.70 -11.32 13.68
C PRO A 74 -13.14 -11.87 12.36
N TRP A 75 -13.58 -11.28 11.23
CA TRP A 75 -13.13 -11.64 9.87
C TRP A 75 -13.34 -13.10 9.47
N THR A 76 -14.20 -13.81 10.19
CA THR A 76 -14.41 -15.25 10.05
C THR A 76 -15.77 -15.53 9.44
N LYS A 77 -15.82 -16.46 8.49
CA LYS A 77 -17.08 -16.86 7.85
C LYS A 77 -17.81 -17.88 8.71
N TYR A 78 -19.01 -17.53 9.17
CA TYR A 78 -19.91 -18.41 9.89
C TYR A 78 -21.09 -18.76 9.00
N CYS A 79 -21.53 -20.01 9.07
CA CYS A 79 -22.75 -20.49 8.41
C CYS A 79 -23.78 -20.83 9.47
N LEU A 80 -25.05 -20.57 9.15
CA LEU A 80 -26.17 -20.81 10.05
C LEU A 80 -27.39 -21.35 9.32
N GLN A 81 -28.21 -22.08 10.07
CA GLN A 81 -29.54 -22.53 9.68
C GLN A 81 -30.50 -22.31 10.84
N VAL A 82 -31.75 -22.03 10.53
CA VAL A 82 -32.78 -21.77 11.53
C VAL A 82 -33.96 -22.69 11.28
N GLN A 83 -34.52 -23.22 12.35
CA GLN A 83 -35.73 -24.04 12.31
C GLN A 83 -36.69 -23.60 13.41
N ALA A 84 -38.00 -23.78 13.17
CA ALA A 84 -38.99 -23.55 14.20
C ALA A 84 -39.16 -24.79 15.09
N VAL A 85 -39.33 -24.59 16.38
CA VAL A 85 -39.58 -25.64 17.37
C VAL A 85 -40.85 -25.27 18.13
N ILE A 86 -41.80 -26.19 18.19
CA ILE A 86 -43.07 -26.04 18.91
C ILE A 86 -43.07 -27.08 20.03
N PRO A 87 -42.65 -26.69 21.25
CA PRO A 87 -42.50 -27.62 22.36
C PRO A 87 -43.83 -28.26 22.77
N GLU A 88 -44.92 -27.48 22.76
CA GLU A 88 -46.26 -27.94 23.16
C GLU A 88 -46.75 -29.15 22.34
N TRP A 89 -46.31 -29.25 21.08
CA TRP A 89 -46.73 -30.29 20.15
C TRP A 89 -45.61 -31.28 19.82
N ASN A 90 -44.43 -31.13 20.43
CA ASN A 90 -43.20 -31.86 20.06
C ASN A 90 -42.95 -31.86 18.54
N LYS A 91 -43.20 -30.72 17.89
CA LYS A 91 -42.99 -30.55 16.45
C LYS A 91 -41.79 -29.67 16.17
N THR A 92 -41.08 -30.03 15.12
CA THR A 92 -39.95 -29.28 14.59
C THR A 92 -40.18 -29.04 13.12
N GLY A 93 -39.98 -27.79 12.69
CA GLY A 93 -40.08 -27.38 11.30
C GLY A 93 -38.83 -27.76 10.50
N GLN A 94 -38.91 -27.55 9.20
CA GLN A 94 -37.77 -27.72 8.31
C GLN A 94 -36.68 -26.69 8.61
N LEU A 95 -35.42 -27.06 8.37
CA LEU A 95 -34.31 -26.11 8.43
C LEU A 95 -34.40 -25.15 7.24
N SER A 96 -34.08 -23.89 7.51
CA SER A 96 -33.82 -22.90 6.46
C SER A 96 -32.65 -23.30 5.58
N GLU A 97 -32.54 -22.62 4.45
CA GLU A 97 -31.32 -22.64 3.66
C GLU A 97 -30.12 -22.21 4.51
N GLU A 98 -28.96 -22.77 4.19
CA GLU A 98 -27.70 -22.40 4.83
C GLU A 98 -27.32 -20.98 4.41
N LEU A 99 -27.26 -20.07 5.39
CA LEU A 99 -26.82 -18.70 5.18
C LEU A 99 -25.41 -18.53 5.77
N CYS A 100 -24.45 -18.13 4.94
CA CYS A 100 -23.09 -17.90 5.38
C CYS A 100 -22.69 -16.44 5.28
N GLU A 101 -22.36 -15.83 6.41
CA GLU A 101 -21.97 -14.43 6.52
C GLU A 101 -20.56 -14.29 7.11
N GLN A 102 -19.82 -13.26 6.69
CA GLN A 102 -18.51 -12.98 7.26
C GLN A 102 -18.63 -11.96 8.39
N THR A 103 -18.04 -12.26 9.54
CA THR A 103 -18.03 -11.33 10.66
C THR A 103 -17.12 -10.13 10.37
N THR A 104 -17.57 -8.96 10.80
CA THR A 104 -16.83 -7.70 10.70
C THR A 104 -15.82 -7.54 11.82
N HIS A 105 -15.04 -6.47 11.77
CA HIS A 105 -14.18 -6.06 12.87
C HIS A 105 -15.02 -5.84 14.14
N ASN A 106 -14.59 -6.42 15.25
CA ASN A 106 -15.25 -6.35 16.56
C ASN A 106 -15.03 -5.02 17.31
N GLY A 107 -14.50 -3.99 16.64
CA GLY A 107 -14.12 -2.72 17.27
C GLY A 107 -12.90 -2.82 18.19
N VAL A 108 -12.44 -4.03 18.50
CA VAL A 108 -11.32 -4.30 19.39
C VAL A 108 -10.12 -4.68 18.55
N THR A 109 -9.16 -3.76 18.41
CA THR A 109 -7.87 -4.07 17.78
C THR A 109 -7.19 -5.18 18.58
N PRO A 110 -6.96 -6.35 17.98
CA PRO A 110 -6.33 -7.44 18.71
C PRO A 110 -4.91 -7.05 19.12
N VAL A 111 -4.52 -7.41 20.34
CA VAL A 111 -3.26 -6.98 20.98
C VAL A 111 -2.03 -7.28 20.10
N TRP A 112 -2.03 -8.41 19.40
CA TRP A 112 -0.94 -8.79 18.51
C TRP A 112 -0.71 -7.79 17.37
N ILE A 113 -1.77 -7.12 16.86
CA ILE A 113 -1.63 -6.07 15.85
C ILE A 113 -0.95 -4.85 16.46
N VAL A 114 -1.37 -4.43 17.66
CA VAL A 114 -0.73 -3.29 18.37
C VAL A 114 0.75 -3.56 18.60
N VAL A 115 1.07 -4.76 19.11
CA VAL A 115 2.46 -5.18 19.33
C VAL A 115 3.26 -5.20 18.02
N SER A 116 2.69 -5.76 16.95
CA SER A 116 3.36 -5.84 15.64
C SER A 116 3.64 -4.45 15.05
N VAL A 117 2.69 -3.52 15.16
CA VAL A 117 2.85 -2.14 14.68
C VAL A 117 3.91 -1.39 15.50
N LEU A 118 3.92 -1.54 16.82
CA LEU A 118 4.91 -0.92 17.69
C LEU A 118 6.33 -1.43 17.39
N ILE A 119 6.48 -2.75 17.25
CA ILE A 119 7.77 -3.37 16.91
C ILE A 119 8.23 -2.94 15.51
N GLY A 120 7.33 -2.95 14.53
CA GLY A 120 7.62 -2.51 13.16
C GLY A 120 8.08 -1.05 13.11
N SER A 121 7.37 -0.16 13.81
CA SER A 121 7.74 1.26 13.91
C SER A 121 9.10 1.46 14.56
N MET A 122 9.37 0.78 15.68
CA MET A 122 10.69 0.83 16.34
C MET A 122 11.81 0.33 15.44
N LEU A 123 11.60 -0.76 14.72
CA LEU A 123 12.60 -1.31 13.78
C LEU A 123 12.90 -0.31 12.65
N VAL A 124 11.88 0.33 12.09
CA VAL A 124 12.06 1.36 11.04
C VAL A 124 12.90 2.52 11.57
N VAL A 125 12.62 3.03 12.78
CA VAL A 125 13.41 4.12 13.38
C VAL A 125 14.85 3.68 13.62
N VAL A 126 15.07 2.48 14.16
CA VAL A 126 16.40 1.92 14.42
C VAL A 126 17.22 1.74 13.14
N ILE A 127 16.60 1.48 11.99
CA ILE A 127 17.30 1.38 10.70
C ILE A 127 17.49 2.76 10.06
N ALA A 128 16.46 3.60 10.07
CA ALA A 128 16.48 4.91 9.43
C ALA A 128 17.51 5.84 10.06
N VAL A 129 17.62 5.88 11.40
CA VAL A 129 18.54 6.79 12.09
C VAL A 129 20.01 6.53 11.72
N PRO A 130 20.54 5.30 11.78
CA PRO A 130 21.88 4.98 11.29
C PRO A 130 22.06 5.27 9.80
N VAL A 131 21.13 4.87 8.94
CA VAL A 131 21.24 5.11 7.49
C VAL A 131 21.35 6.61 7.20
N CYS A 132 20.51 7.42 7.83
CA CYS A 132 20.60 8.88 7.75
C CYS A 132 21.95 9.37 8.26
N PHE A 133 22.39 8.94 9.45
CA PHE A 133 23.66 9.36 10.04
C PHE A 133 24.88 9.01 9.16
N PHE A 134 24.96 7.78 8.66
CA PHE A 134 26.03 7.33 7.76
C PHE A 134 25.99 8.07 6.43
N SER A 135 24.80 8.32 5.88
CA SER A 135 24.65 9.11 4.64
C SER A 135 25.14 10.55 4.84
N PHE A 136 24.75 11.22 5.92
CA PHE A 136 25.25 12.56 6.25
C PHE A 136 26.76 12.57 6.46
N LEU A 137 27.31 11.61 7.20
CA LEU A 137 28.76 11.47 7.37
C LEU A 137 29.48 11.22 6.05
N TYR A 138 28.91 10.40 5.18
CA TYR A 138 29.47 10.10 3.87
C TYR A 138 29.50 11.36 3.00
N LEU A 139 28.41 12.12 2.92
CA LEU A 139 28.35 13.40 2.20
C LEU A 139 29.32 14.43 2.79
N TYR A 140 29.43 14.51 4.12
CA TYR A 140 30.39 15.36 4.81
C TYR A 140 31.84 14.97 4.49
N ARG A 141 32.15 13.66 4.47
CA ARG A 141 33.48 13.16 4.12
C ARG A 141 33.80 13.40 2.66
N LEU A 142 32.84 13.18 1.76
CA LEU A 142 32.99 13.43 0.33
C LEU A 142 33.28 14.90 0.05
N THR A 143 32.48 15.80 0.63
CA THR A 143 32.72 17.25 0.52
C THR A 143 34.08 17.62 1.11
N LYS A 144 34.43 17.16 2.32
CA LYS A 144 35.75 17.40 2.90
C LYS A 144 36.91 16.89 2.01
N HIS A 145 36.76 15.73 1.37
CA HIS A 145 37.77 15.18 0.46
C HIS A 145 37.91 15.96 -0.84
N VAL A 146 36.79 16.44 -1.41
CA VAL A 146 36.80 17.21 -2.66
C VAL A 146 37.27 18.65 -2.44
N PHE A 147 36.92 19.27 -1.31
CA PHE A 147 37.26 20.66 -1.03
C PHE A 147 38.64 20.86 -0.36
N CYS A 148 39.25 19.83 0.25
CA CYS A 148 40.58 19.92 0.87
C CYS A 148 41.42 18.62 0.71
N PRO A 149 42.10 18.41 -0.44
CA PRO A 149 43.26 17.54 -0.45
C PRO A 149 44.35 18.21 0.37
N SER A 150 44.95 17.48 1.31
CA SER A 150 46.02 17.98 2.18
C SER A 150 47.05 18.83 1.44
N TYR A 151 47.05 20.14 1.69
CA TYR A 151 48.12 21.04 1.28
C TYR A 151 49.36 20.72 2.09
N ILE A 152 50.19 19.81 1.59
CA ILE A 152 51.59 19.71 2.00
C ILE A 152 52.29 20.88 1.31
N PHE A 153 52.42 22.01 2.02
CA PHE A 153 53.19 23.14 1.53
C PHE A 153 54.64 22.70 1.30
N PRO A 154 55.15 22.69 0.07
CA PRO A 154 56.53 22.27 -0.19
C PRO A 154 57.48 23.23 0.53
N GLN A 155 58.32 22.69 1.42
CA GLN A 155 59.12 23.45 2.38
C GLN A 155 60.00 24.54 1.72
N HIS A 156 60.38 24.35 0.45
CA HIS A 156 61.18 25.32 -0.29
C HIS A 156 60.51 26.70 -0.40
N LEU A 157 59.17 26.76 -0.56
CA LEU A 157 58.44 28.03 -0.69
C LEU A 157 58.34 28.80 0.64
N LYS A 158 58.48 28.10 1.78
CA LYS A 158 58.52 28.73 3.12
C LYS A 158 59.82 29.49 3.35
N GLU A 159 60.92 29.03 2.74
CA GLU A 159 62.24 29.64 2.84
C GLU A 159 62.38 30.91 1.99
N PHE A 160 61.70 30.97 0.83
CA PHE A 160 61.69 32.16 -0.01
C PHE A 160 60.90 33.33 0.58
N LEU A 161 59.82 33.06 1.32
CA LEU A 161 58.97 34.10 1.90
C LEU A 161 59.43 34.61 3.26
N THR A 162 60.39 33.93 3.92
CA THR A 162 60.87 34.31 5.27
C THR A 162 62.10 35.20 5.28
N LYS A 163 62.70 35.52 4.12
CA LYS A 163 63.79 36.50 4.03
C LYS A 163 63.27 37.89 3.64
N PRO A 164 63.32 38.90 4.52
CA PRO A 164 63.06 40.28 4.13
C PRO A 164 64.21 40.82 3.26
N PRO A 165 63.95 41.71 2.27
CA PRO A 165 65.02 42.37 1.53
C PRO A 165 65.64 43.46 2.40
N SER A 166 66.78 43.16 3.00
CA SER A 166 67.58 44.13 3.75
C SER A 166 68.39 45.01 2.79
N GLY A 167 67.88 46.23 2.57
CA GLY A 167 68.67 47.45 2.31
C GLY A 167 69.24 47.69 0.90
N VAL A 168 68.92 48.86 0.32
CA VAL A 168 69.85 50.00 0.12
C VAL A 168 69.07 51.16 -0.55
N GLN A 169 69.23 52.37 0.00
CA GLN A 169 68.69 53.67 -0.45
C GLN A 169 69.28 54.12 -1.80
N LEU A 170 68.61 55.02 -2.55
CA LEU A 170 69.00 56.45 -2.72
C LEU A 170 68.35 57.12 -3.98
N PHE A 171 67.92 58.40 -3.81
CA PHE A 171 67.70 59.51 -4.78
C PHE A 171 66.27 59.99 -5.18
N SER A 172 65.90 61.15 -4.58
CA SER A 172 65.36 62.45 -5.09
C SER A 172 64.08 62.59 -5.96
N PRO A 173 63.42 63.79 -5.93
CA PRO A 173 61.98 63.97 -6.14
C PRO A 173 61.54 64.17 -7.61
N CYS A 174 60.26 63.84 -7.83
CA CYS A 174 59.48 63.83 -9.09
C CYS A 174 59.69 65.05 -10.02
N PRO A 175 59.61 64.85 -11.35
CA PRO A 175 58.35 65.19 -12.04
C PRO A 175 57.92 64.21 -13.14
N GLN A 176 56.58 64.13 -13.32
CA GLN A 176 55.80 63.94 -14.56
C GLN A 176 56.53 63.36 -15.80
N GLU A 177 56.13 62.18 -16.28
CA GLU A 177 55.55 62.00 -17.63
C GLU A 177 55.15 60.54 -17.93
N GLU A 178 54.08 60.49 -18.70
CA GLU A 178 53.46 59.43 -19.48
C GLU A 178 54.38 58.28 -19.94
N ASN A 179 53.93 57.03 -19.78
CA ASN A 179 53.72 56.09 -20.89
C ASN A 179 53.17 54.76 -20.35
N LEU A 180 51.88 54.56 -20.61
CA LEU A 180 51.21 53.26 -20.49
C LEU A 180 51.77 52.31 -21.54
N PHE A 181 52.16 51.11 -21.12
CA PHE A 181 52.28 49.97 -22.03
C PHE A 181 51.32 48.87 -21.55
N TYR A 182 50.15 48.80 -22.19
CA TYR A 182 49.22 47.68 -22.05
C TYR A 182 49.55 46.63 -23.12
N ASP A 183 49.64 45.37 -22.71
CA ASP A 183 49.69 44.25 -23.65
C ASP A 183 48.27 43.90 -24.12
N LYS A 184 48.09 43.98 -25.44
CA LYS A 184 46.84 43.75 -26.16
C LYS A 184 46.62 42.25 -26.34
N LEU A 185 45.64 41.66 -25.67
CA LEU A 185 45.13 40.33 -26.01
C LEU A 185 43.83 40.43 -26.82
N THR A 186 43.89 40.05 -28.09
CA THR A 186 42.78 40.05 -29.03
C THR A 186 41.91 38.81 -28.83
N VAL A 187 40.62 39.02 -28.52
CA VAL A 187 39.59 37.99 -28.46
C VAL A 187 39.08 37.74 -29.88
N ILE A 188 39.14 36.50 -30.35
CA ILE A 188 38.48 36.07 -31.60
C ILE A 188 37.20 35.35 -31.19
N SER A 189 36.05 35.89 -31.60
CA SER A 189 34.77 35.18 -31.63
C SER A 189 34.46 34.85 -33.07
N GLU A 190 34.21 33.57 -33.33
CA GLU A 190 33.85 33.06 -34.65
C GLU A 190 32.35 32.72 -34.61
N GLU A 191 31.52 33.50 -35.32
CA GLU A 191 30.16 33.08 -35.69
C GLU A 191 29.69 33.78 -36.97
N SER A 192 29.03 32.98 -37.80
CA SER A 192 28.16 33.29 -38.94
C SER A 192 28.78 33.62 -40.31
N LYS A 193 28.42 32.76 -41.29
CA LYS A 193 27.91 33.26 -42.57
C LYS A 193 26.75 32.38 -43.05
N ASN A 194 25.55 32.97 -43.00
CA ASN A 194 24.31 32.45 -43.58
C ASN A 194 24.42 32.37 -45.12
N GLN A 195 23.78 31.34 -45.69
CA GLN A 195 22.89 31.50 -46.85
C GLN A 195 21.91 30.33 -46.85
N GLY A 196 20.63 30.65 -46.81
CA GLY A 196 19.54 29.70 -46.92
C GLY A 196 18.97 29.66 -48.34
N GLU A 197 18.31 28.55 -48.65
CA GLU A 197 17.04 28.53 -49.37
C GLU A 197 16.41 27.13 -49.18
N GLU A 198 15.16 27.15 -48.70
CA GLU A 198 14.00 26.30 -49.01
C GLU A 198 14.17 24.79 -49.30
N THR A 199 13.30 23.85 -48.91
CA THR A 199 12.03 23.81 -48.16
C THR A 199 11.65 22.32 -48.06
N ARG A 200 11.12 21.93 -46.90
CA ARG A 200 10.22 20.79 -46.60
C ARG A 200 10.65 19.32 -46.77
N ASP A 201 10.37 18.62 -45.67
CA ASP A 201 9.63 17.37 -45.52
C ASP A 201 10.08 16.18 -46.38
N GLU A 202 10.61 15.14 -45.73
CA GLU A 202 9.77 14.03 -45.26
C GLU A 202 10.66 12.85 -44.86
N ALA A 203 10.31 12.23 -43.74
CA ALA A 203 10.95 11.04 -43.22
C ALA A 203 10.92 9.89 -44.24
N SER A 204 12.04 9.20 -44.45
CA SER A 204 12.00 7.77 -44.73
C SER A 204 13.34 7.10 -44.47
N LYS A 205 13.23 6.01 -43.71
CA LYS A 205 14.25 5.04 -43.35
C LYS A 205 14.11 3.87 -44.32
N MET A 206 15.15 3.60 -45.12
CA MET A 206 15.54 2.30 -45.70
C MET A 206 16.89 2.57 -46.41
N THR A 207 17.88 1.69 -46.55
CA THR A 207 17.90 0.40 -47.28
C THR A 207 19.29 -0.21 -47.01
N GLU A 208 19.35 -1.36 -46.35
CA GLU A 208 19.74 -2.68 -46.91
C GLU A 208 21.24 -2.94 -47.10
N HIS A 209 21.67 -4.09 -46.58
CA HIS A 209 22.14 -5.25 -47.35
C HIS A 209 22.43 -6.37 -46.32
N LEU A 210 22.17 -7.68 -46.50
CA LEU A 210 22.12 -8.55 -47.67
C LEU A 210 21.47 -9.89 -47.22
N GLN A 211 20.49 -10.42 -47.99
CA GLN A 211 20.26 -11.82 -48.43
C GLN A 211 20.38 -13.02 -47.44
N ASP A 212 19.68 -14.14 -47.56
CA ASP A 212 18.64 -14.70 -48.44
C ASP A 212 18.38 -16.13 -47.91
N SER A 213 17.13 -16.59 -47.88
CA SER A 213 16.73 -18.00 -48.04
C SER A 213 15.22 -18.13 -47.86
N GLU A 214 14.54 -18.12 -49.00
CA GLU A 214 13.20 -18.65 -49.20
C GLU A 214 13.20 -20.18 -49.05
N LYS A 215 12.19 -20.72 -48.35
CA LYS A 215 11.48 -21.92 -48.82
C LYS A 215 10.08 -22.03 -48.24
N GLU A 216 9.11 -22.08 -49.14
CA GLU A 216 7.72 -22.50 -48.97
C GLU A 216 7.61 -23.80 -48.13
N ASP A 217 6.57 -23.90 -47.31
CA ASP A 217 5.45 -24.77 -47.69
C ASP A 217 4.20 -24.46 -46.86
N SER A 218 3.07 -24.50 -47.54
CA SER A 218 1.73 -24.38 -47.00
C SER A 218 1.01 -25.71 -47.23
N ILE A 219 0.16 -26.15 -46.30
CA ILE A 219 -1.10 -26.89 -46.48
C ILE A 219 -1.52 -27.57 -45.17
N SER A 220 -2.82 -27.40 -44.86
CA SER A 220 -3.69 -28.08 -43.88
C SER A 220 -3.74 -27.53 -42.46
#